data_AF-A0A3D5HFD7-F1
#
_entry.id   AF-A0A3D5HFD7-F1
#
_cell.length_a   1.000
_cell.length_b   1.000
_cell.length_c   1.000
_cell.angle_alpha   90.00
_cell.angle_beta   90.00
_cell.angle_gamma   90.00
#
_symmetry.space_group_name_H-M   'P 1'
#
loop_
_entity.id
_entity.type
_entity.pdbx_description
1 polymer ?
#
loop_
_entity_poly.entity_id
_entity_poly.type
_entity_poly.pdbx_seq_one_letter_code
_entity_poly.pdbx_strand_id
1 'polypeptide(L)'
;NISGPYGSIEQRNNIAYRVITDELGYQQTKTYDSRTVGLNSSELQELKSGGISERLFNLELLFPLSQDENSFVRGVLFMDAGNVNAESRQYQLLGETEPEFFDLRKSAGFGVRVITPMGVLRFEHGSKLDKRPSETPDRFEFTVSGLF
;
A
#
# COMPACT_ATOMS: atom_id res chain seq x y z
N ASN A 1 -0.72 4.63 -1.15
CA ASN A 1 -1.51 3.59 -1.84
C ASN A 1 -0.73 3.10 -3.05
N ILE A 2 -0.62 1.79 -3.20
CA ILE A 2 0.28 1.11 -4.13
C ILE A 2 -0.60 0.29 -5.10
N SER A 3 -1.71 0.85 -5.60
CA SER A 3 -2.76 0.06 -6.27
C SER A 3 -3.55 0.86 -7.31
N GLY A 4 -2.88 1.81 -7.98
CA GLY A 4 -3.52 2.66 -8.98
C GLY A 4 -4.51 3.70 -8.41
N PRO A 5 -5.12 4.52 -9.28
CA PRO A 5 -5.97 5.65 -8.91
C PRO A 5 -7.38 5.25 -8.46
N TYR A 6 -7.79 3.99 -8.70
CA TYR A 6 -9.13 3.47 -8.40
C TYR A 6 -9.15 2.38 -7.32
N GLY A 7 -8.10 2.28 -6.49
CA GLY A 7 -8.08 1.36 -5.35
C GLY A 7 -9.10 1.73 -4.26
N SER A 8 -9.41 0.79 -3.36
CA SER A 8 -10.44 0.97 -2.32
C SER A 8 -10.17 2.14 -1.36
N ILE A 9 -8.91 2.48 -1.12
CA ILE A 9 -8.56 3.67 -0.32
C ILE A 9 -8.88 4.95 -1.09
N GLU A 10 -8.58 5.02 -2.39
CA GLU A 10 -8.87 6.22 -3.20
C GLU A 10 -10.38 6.43 -3.35
N GLN A 11 -11.15 5.36 -3.56
CA GLN A 11 -12.62 5.44 -3.60
C GLN A 11 -13.21 5.92 -2.27
N ARG A 12 -12.61 5.51 -1.13
CA ARG A 12 -13.02 6.02 0.19
C ARG A 12 -12.66 7.48 0.40
N ASN A 13 -11.50 7.91 -0.09
CA ASN A 13 -11.08 9.32 0.00
C ASN A 13 -11.95 10.24 -0.87
N ASN A 14 -12.50 9.72 -1.97
CA ASN A 14 -13.33 10.47 -2.92
C ASN A 14 -14.82 10.12 -2.80
N ILE A 15 -15.25 9.63 -1.64
CA ILE A 15 -16.62 9.21 -1.43
C ILE A 15 -17.59 10.40 -1.51
N ALA A 16 -18.66 10.24 -2.30
CA ALA A 16 -19.78 11.17 -2.38
C ALA A 16 -21.12 10.44 -2.24
N TYR A 17 -22.14 11.19 -1.86
CA TYR A 17 -23.50 10.69 -1.62
C TYR A 17 -24.48 11.36 -2.57
N ARG A 18 -25.40 10.57 -3.13
CA ARG A 18 -26.54 11.09 -3.89
C ARG A 18 -27.83 10.50 -3.34
N VAL A 19 -28.83 11.36 -3.16
CA VAL A 19 -30.20 10.95 -2.83
C VAL A 19 -30.94 10.68 -4.14
N ILE A 20 -31.55 9.50 -4.25
CA ILE A 20 -32.33 9.05 -5.40
C ILE A 20 -33.71 8.68 -4.88
N THR A 21 -34.75 9.21 -5.49
CA THR A 21 -36.13 8.80 -5.21
C THR A 21 -36.48 7.64 -6.13
N ASP A 22 -36.97 6.53 -5.58
CA ASP A 22 -37.44 5.40 -6.37
C ASP A 22 -38.83 5.64 -6.99
N GLU A 23 -39.29 4.69 -7.80
CA GLU A 23 -40.60 4.73 -8.48
C GLU A 23 -41.79 4.77 -7.50
N LEU A 24 -41.58 4.39 -6.24
CA LEU A 24 -42.58 4.38 -5.17
C LEU A 24 -42.51 5.66 -4.29
N GLY A 25 -41.61 6.59 -4.60
CA GLY A 25 -41.44 7.85 -3.86
C GLY A 25 -40.52 7.78 -2.65
N TYR A 26 -39.86 6.64 -2.37
CA TYR A 26 -38.93 6.51 -1.26
C TYR A 26 -37.55 7.04 -1.64
N GLN A 27 -36.95 7.82 -0.74
CA GLN A 27 -35.60 8.33 -0.90
C GLN A 27 -34.57 7.31 -0.45
N GLN A 28 -33.62 7.01 -1.32
CA GLN A 28 -32.48 6.14 -1.05
C GLN A 28 -31.18 6.94 -1.20
N THR A 29 -30.27 6.78 -0.25
CA THR A 29 -28.92 7.36 -0.35
C THR A 29 -27.98 6.35 -0.97
N LYS A 30 -27.34 6.70 -2.08
CA LYS A 30 -26.33 5.88 -2.73
C LYS A 30 -24.95 6.55 -2.65
N THR A 31 -23.97 5.73 -2.33
CA THR A 31 -22.56 6.10 -2.29
C THR A 31 -21.89 5.83 -3.64
N TYR A 32 -20.99 6.72 -4.06
CA TYR A 32 -20.17 6.56 -5.26
C TYR A 32 -18.86 7.34 -5.13
N ASP A 33 -17.90 7.10 -6.04
CA ASP A 33 -16.66 7.89 -6.13
C ASP A 33 -16.95 9.17 -6.92
N SER A 34 -16.72 10.33 -6.31
CA SER A 34 -17.03 11.65 -6.87
C SER A 34 -16.35 11.92 -8.22
N ARG A 35 -15.20 11.25 -8.48
CA ARG A 35 -14.42 11.41 -9.71
C ARG A 35 -15.03 10.68 -10.91
N THR A 36 -15.96 9.75 -10.67
CA THR A 36 -16.60 9.00 -11.76
C THR A 36 -17.83 9.71 -12.34
N VAL A 37 -18.14 10.92 -11.86
CA VAL A 37 -19.26 11.71 -12.38
C VAL A 37 -18.98 12.12 -13.82
N GLY A 38 -19.91 11.80 -14.72
CA GLY A 38 -19.77 12.11 -16.16
C GLY A 38 -19.22 10.96 -16.99
N LEU A 39 -18.69 9.90 -16.36
CA LEU A 39 -18.29 8.69 -17.06
C LEU A 39 -19.50 7.88 -17.53
N ASN A 40 -19.43 7.35 -18.74
CA ASN A 40 -20.45 6.44 -19.28
C ASN A 40 -20.25 4.99 -18.79
N SER A 41 -21.22 4.12 -19.07
CA SER A 41 -21.20 2.72 -18.59
C SER A 41 -20.00 1.90 -19.07
N SER A 42 -19.43 2.20 -20.24
CA SER A 42 -18.25 1.52 -20.75
C SER A 42 -16.98 2.02 -20.04
N GLU A 43 -16.86 3.33 -19.83
CA GLU A 43 -15.75 3.94 -19.08
C GLU A 43 -15.71 3.47 -17.62
N LEU A 44 -16.87 3.33 -16.98
CA LEU A 44 -16.96 2.77 -15.63
C LEU A 44 -16.47 1.31 -15.55
N GLN A 45 -16.59 0.53 -16.62
CA GLN A 45 -16.10 -0.86 -16.68
C GLN A 45 -14.58 -0.94 -16.89
N GLU A 46 -13.96 0.12 -17.40
CA GLU A 46 -12.50 0.22 -17.53
C GLU A 46 -11.81 0.47 -16.18
N LEU A 47 -12.54 1.05 -15.21
CA LEU A 47 -12.01 1.32 -13.87
C LEU A 47 -11.89 0.02 -13.05
N LYS A 48 -10.64 -0.35 -12.75
CA LYS A 48 -10.29 -1.59 -12.02
C LYS A 48 -9.33 -1.27 -10.89
N SER A 49 -9.59 -1.85 -9.72
CA SER A 49 -8.64 -1.80 -8.61
C SER A 49 -7.38 -2.61 -8.94
N GLY A 50 -6.23 -2.17 -8.43
CA GLY A 50 -4.93 -2.82 -8.65
C GLY A 50 -4.12 -2.13 -9.73
N GLY A 51 -3.23 -2.87 -10.38
CA GLY A 51 -2.48 -2.33 -11.49
C GLY A 51 -1.86 -3.40 -12.38
N ILE A 52 -1.27 -2.92 -13.48
CA ILE A 52 -0.69 -3.73 -14.55
C ILE A 52 0.84 -3.74 -14.53
N SER A 53 1.45 -2.85 -13.75
CA SER A 53 2.89 -2.73 -13.59
C SER A 53 3.25 -2.47 -12.14
N GLU A 54 4.26 -3.17 -11.64
CA GLU A 54 4.81 -3.02 -10.29
C GLU A 54 6.29 -2.66 -10.36
N ARG A 55 6.70 -1.80 -9.44
CA ARG A 55 8.10 -1.43 -9.21
C ARG A 55 8.39 -1.59 -7.72
N LEU A 56 9.42 -2.35 -7.40
CA LEU A 56 9.82 -2.64 -6.03
C LEU A 56 11.34 -2.55 -5.88
N PHE A 57 11.78 -1.84 -4.86
CA PHE A 57 13.16 -1.72 -4.44
C PHE A 57 13.23 -1.97 -2.94
N ASN A 58 14.14 -2.84 -2.52
CA ASN A 58 14.43 -3.09 -1.11
C ASN A 58 15.96 -3.03 -0.93
N LEU A 59 16.40 -2.26 0.06
CA LEU A 59 17.78 -2.17 0.49
C LEU A 59 17.86 -2.53 1.97
N GLU A 60 18.58 -3.60 2.30
CA GLU A 60 18.83 -4.03 3.67
C GLU A 60 20.32 -3.96 4.00
N LEU A 61 20.65 -3.31 5.12
CA LEU A 61 21.98 -3.32 5.72
C LEU A 61 21.93 -4.15 7.00
N LEU A 62 22.58 -5.31 6.98
CA LEU A 62 22.73 -6.18 8.14
C LEU A 62 24.10 -5.99 8.76
N PHE A 63 24.14 -5.89 10.09
CA PHE A 63 25.39 -5.80 10.83
C PHE A 63 25.33 -6.67 12.10
N PRO A 64 26.46 -7.26 12.52
CA PRO A 64 26.50 -8.07 13.73
C PRO A 64 26.29 -7.18 14.96
N LEU A 65 25.39 -7.58 15.86
CA LEU A 65 25.22 -6.98 17.18
C LEU A 65 25.89 -7.83 18.26
N SER A 66 25.69 -9.14 18.22
CA SER A 66 26.36 -10.11 19.10
C SER A 66 26.51 -11.46 18.41
N GLN A 67 27.56 -12.19 18.77
CA GLN A 67 27.80 -13.57 18.34
C GLN A 67 28.14 -14.39 19.58
N ASP A 68 27.19 -15.21 20.03
CA ASP A 68 27.39 -16.20 21.09
C ASP A 68 27.36 -17.61 20.50
N GLU A 69 27.92 -18.58 21.21
CA GLU A 69 28.02 -19.99 20.75
C GLU A 69 26.67 -20.60 20.34
N ASN A 70 25.57 -20.11 20.93
CA ASN A 70 24.22 -20.65 20.73
C ASN A 70 23.26 -19.69 20.02
N SER A 71 23.66 -18.44 19.74
CA SER A 71 22.78 -17.49 19.06
C SER A 71 23.53 -16.36 18.38
N PHE A 72 23.02 -15.94 17.22
CA PHE A 72 23.57 -14.83 16.45
C PHE A 72 22.55 -13.70 16.36
N VAL A 73 22.92 -12.51 16.82
CA VAL A 73 22.03 -11.34 16.80
C VAL A 73 22.51 -10.38 15.73
N ARG A 74 21.64 -10.07 14.75
CA ARG A 74 21.87 -9.06 13.71
C ARG A 74 21.01 -7.84 13.94
N GLY A 75 21.61 -6.67 13.82
CA GLY A 75 20.89 -5.44 13.57
C GLY A 75 20.59 -5.33 12.08
N VAL A 76 19.47 -4.72 11.75
CA VAL A 76 19.06 -4.44 10.37
C VAL A 76 18.61 -2.99 10.29
N LEU A 77 19.10 -2.29 9.27
CA LEU A 77 18.47 -1.07 8.75
C LEU A 77 17.93 -1.40 7.37
N PHE A 78 16.74 -0.93 7.05
CA PHE A 78 16.14 -1.18 5.75
C PHE A 78 15.49 0.08 5.17
N MET A 79 15.45 0.12 3.85
CA MET A 79 14.71 1.10 3.07
C MET A 79 13.98 0.39 1.94
N ASP A 80 12.69 0.64 1.82
CA ASP A 80 11.88 0.16 0.72
C ASP A 80 11.38 1.32 -0.13
N ALA A 81 11.25 1.09 -1.42
CA ALA A 81 10.54 1.98 -2.32
C ALA A 81 9.72 1.17 -3.31
N GLY A 82 8.46 1.54 -3.53
CA GLY A 82 7.65 0.83 -4.52
C GLY A 82 6.39 1.55 -4.93
N ASN A 83 5.86 1.16 -6.08
CA ASN A 83 4.57 1.60 -6.57
C ASN A 83 3.95 0.56 -7.52
N VAL A 84 2.63 0.54 -7.60
CA VAL A 84 1.89 -0.27 -8.58
C VAL A 84 1.02 0.70 -9.36
N ASN A 85 1.16 0.64 -10.67
CA ASN A 85 0.53 1.53 -11.63
C ASN A 85 -0.61 0.83 -12.34
N ALA A 86 -1.72 1.54 -12.47
CA ALA A 86 -2.83 1.12 -13.32
C ALA A 86 -2.54 1.42 -14.79
N GLU A 87 -3.48 1.03 -15.65
CA GLU A 87 -3.46 1.46 -17.06
C GLU A 87 -3.60 2.98 -17.15
N SER A 88 -2.82 3.63 -18.02
CA SER A 88 -2.82 5.09 -18.23
C SER A 88 -4.22 5.66 -18.48
N ARG A 89 -5.07 4.88 -19.14
CA ARG A 89 -6.49 5.20 -19.39
C ARG A 89 -7.27 5.49 -18.11
N GLN A 90 -7.03 4.77 -17.03
CA GLN A 90 -7.75 4.97 -15.76
C GLN A 90 -7.39 6.29 -15.09
N TYR A 91 -6.12 6.71 -15.20
CA TYR A 91 -5.68 8.03 -14.71
C TYR A 91 -6.38 9.14 -15.51
N GLN A 92 -6.45 9.00 -16.83
CA GLN A 92 -7.16 9.95 -17.70
C GLN A 92 -8.66 10.04 -17.37
N LEU A 93 -9.34 8.90 -17.19
CA LEU A 93 -10.77 8.87 -16.85
C LEU A 93 -11.08 9.53 -15.51
N LEU A 94 -10.18 9.40 -14.53
CA LEU A 94 -10.37 9.96 -13.19
C LEU A 94 -9.79 11.38 -13.03
N GLY A 95 -9.17 11.94 -14.07
CA GLY A 95 -8.49 13.23 -14.00
C GLY A 95 -7.27 13.24 -13.08
N GLU A 96 -6.68 12.06 -12.84
CA GLU A 96 -5.53 11.88 -11.95
C GLU A 96 -4.23 11.96 -12.73
N THR A 97 -3.15 12.41 -12.08
CA THR A 97 -1.82 12.40 -12.70
C THR A 97 -1.23 10.99 -12.64
N GLU A 98 -0.78 10.49 -13.80
CA GLU A 98 -0.05 9.22 -13.87
C GLU A 98 1.32 9.34 -13.19
N PRO A 99 1.67 8.48 -12.21
CA PRO A 99 2.94 8.57 -11.51
C PRO A 99 4.14 8.37 -12.43
N GLU A 100 5.12 9.26 -12.31
CA GLU A 100 6.39 9.16 -13.05
C GLU A 100 7.25 7.95 -12.61
N PHE A 101 8.36 7.73 -13.31
CA PHE A 101 9.27 6.62 -13.04
C PHE A 101 9.83 6.62 -11.60
N PHE A 102 10.08 7.80 -11.03
CA PHE A 102 10.66 7.96 -9.68
C PHE A 102 9.64 8.34 -8.60
N ASP A 103 8.34 8.42 -8.95
CA ASP A 103 7.26 8.64 -7.99
C ASP A 103 6.90 7.32 -7.28
N LEU A 104 7.76 6.96 -6.32
CA LEU A 104 7.70 5.74 -5.55
C LEU A 104 7.34 6.05 -4.10
N ARG A 105 6.48 5.21 -3.51
CA ARG A 105 6.17 5.25 -2.08
C ARG A 105 7.36 4.70 -1.31
N LYS A 106 7.78 5.36 -0.23
CA LYS A 106 9.02 5.02 0.47
C LYS A 106 8.78 4.69 1.93
N SER A 107 9.46 3.67 2.43
CA SER A 107 9.56 3.36 3.85
C SER A 107 11.00 3.18 4.27
N ALA A 108 11.26 3.40 5.54
CA ALA A 108 12.51 3.02 6.17
C ALA A 108 12.23 2.48 7.55
N GLY A 109 13.16 1.67 8.04
CA GLY A 109 13.01 1.08 9.35
C GLY A 109 14.26 0.41 9.84
N PHE A 110 14.11 -0.19 11.01
CA PHE A 110 15.18 -0.91 11.66
C PHE A 110 14.62 -2.15 12.36
N GLY A 111 15.50 -3.08 12.66
CA GLY A 111 15.10 -4.29 13.34
C GLY A 111 16.26 -5.07 13.95
N VAL A 112 15.87 -6.10 14.69
CA VAL A 112 16.77 -7.09 15.27
C VAL A 112 16.34 -8.46 14.81
N ARG A 113 17.30 -9.24 14.34
CA ARG A 113 17.12 -10.65 13.97
C ARG A 113 17.91 -11.52 14.93
N VAL A 114 17.22 -12.37 15.68
CA VAL A 114 17.84 -13.36 16.59
C VAL A 114 17.78 -14.72 15.90
N ILE A 115 18.96 -15.24 15.56
CA ILE A 115 19.11 -16.54 14.92
C ILE A 115 19.47 -17.55 16.00
N THR A 116 18.64 -18.57 16.12
CA THR A 116 18.80 -19.67 17.10
C THR A 116 18.79 -21.01 16.37
N PRO A 117 19.22 -22.11 17.00
CA PRO A 117 19.12 -23.46 16.41
C PRO A 117 17.68 -23.86 16.03
N MET A 118 16.68 -23.30 16.72
CA MET A 118 15.27 -23.61 16.50
C MET A 118 14.62 -22.77 15.40
N GLY A 119 15.30 -21.72 14.91
CA GLY A 119 14.74 -20.79 13.93
C GLY A 119 15.18 -19.34 14.13
N VAL A 120 14.58 -18.46 13.33
CA VAL A 120 14.89 -17.02 13.30
C VAL A 120 13.70 -16.23 13.83
N LEU A 121 13.99 -15.38 14.82
CA LEU A 121 13.06 -14.37 15.33
C LEU A 121 13.41 -13.03 14.67
N ARG A 122 12.42 -12.37 14.07
CA ARG A 122 12.57 -11.04 13.47
C ARG A 122 11.68 -10.05 14.20
N PHE A 123 12.27 -8.94 14.64
CA PHE A 123 11.57 -7.81 15.22
C PHE A 123 11.90 -6.59 14.36
N GLU A 124 10.92 -6.05 13.65
CA GLU A 124 11.14 -4.97 12.68
C GLU A 124 10.15 -3.84 12.93
N HIS A 125 10.65 -2.60 12.96
CA HIS A 125 9.86 -1.39 13.03
C HIS A 125 10.06 -0.59 11.75
N GLY A 126 8.98 -0.33 11.02
CA GLY A 126 8.99 0.42 9.77
C GLY A 126 8.08 1.64 9.82
N SER A 127 8.58 2.74 9.27
CA SER A 127 7.84 4.00 9.11
C SER A 127 7.74 4.39 7.64
N LYS A 128 6.61 4.97 7.25
CA LYS A 128 6.38 5.49 5.89
C LYS A 128 6.99 6.89 5.81
N LEU A 129 7.95 7.11 4.92
CA LEU A 129 8.63 8.39 4.78
C LEU A 129 7.75 9.48 4.15
N ASP A 130 6.74 9.06 3.38
CA ASP A 130 5.80 9.91 2.65
C ASP A 130 4.34 9.64 3.06
N LYS A 131 4.11 9.55 4.38
CA LYS A 131 2.80 9.20 4.95
C LYS A 131 1.72 10.20 4.54
N ARG A 132 0.64 9.70 3.92
CA ARG A 132 -0.56 10.50 3.62
C ARG A 132 -1.52 10.55 4.82
N PRO A 133 -2.38 11.58 4.96
CA PRO A 133 -3.30 11.71 6.10
C PRO A 133 -4.23 10.51 6.31
N SER A 134 -4.63 9.83 5.23
CA SER A 134 -5.53 8.66 5.25
C SER A 134 -4.80 7.32 5.44
N GLU A 135 -3.48 7.32 5.62
CA GLU A 135 -2.68 6.09 5.71
C GLU A 135 -2.48 5.62 7.16
N THR A 136 -2.38 4.31 7.31
CA THR A 136 -2.17 3.67 8.61
C THR A 136 -0.89 4.18 9.29
N PRO A 137 -0.83 4.16 10.63
CA PRO A 137 0.39 4.46 11.38
C PRO A 137 1.58 3.55 11.02
N ASP A 138 2.72 3.87 11.62
CA ASP A 138 3.94 3.07 11.55
C ASP A 138 3.69 1.69 12.16
N ARG A 139 4.40 0.69 11.64
CA ARG A 139 4.11 -0.71 11.94
C ARG A 139 5.29 -1.35 12.65
N PHE A 140 4.98 -2.03 13.75
CA PHE A 140 5.87 -3.00 14.34
C PHE A 140 5.44 -4.39 13.89
N GLU A 141 6.40 -5.20 13.45
CA GLU A 141 6.18 -6.56 12.97
C GLU A 141 7.11 -7.53 13.69
N PHE A 142 6.54 -8.67 14.05
CA PHE A 142 7.25 -9.78 14.65
C PHE A 142 7.00 -11.03 13.82
N THR A 143 8.07 -11.76 13.50
CA THR A 143 7.98 -13.00 12.74
C THR A 143 8.85 -14.08 13.38
N VAL A 144 8.28 -15.28 13.47
CA VAL A 144 8.99 -16.50 13.87
C VAL A 144 9.05 -17.41 12.66
N SER A 145 10.26 -17.77 12.24
CA SER A 145 10.49 -18.75 11.17
C SER A 145 11.19 -19.96 11.73
N GLY A 146 10.53 -21.12 11.69
CA GLY A 146 11.13 -22.40 12.06
C GLY A 146 11.97 -23.00 10.94
N LEU A 147 12.93 -23.85 11.31
CA LEU A 147 13.57 -24.78 10.38
C LEU A 147 12.75 -26.08 10.41
N PHE A 148 12.19 -26.50 9.27
CA PHE A 148 11.50 -27.79 9.13
C PHE A 148 12.37 -28.74 8.32
#